data_AF-A0A2G8LED4-F1
#
_entry.id   AF-A0A2G8LED4-F1
#
_cell.length_a   1.000
_cell.length_b   1.000
_cell.length_c   1.000
_cell.angle_alpha   90.00
_cell.angle_beta   90.00
_cell.angle_gamma   90.00
#
_symmetry.space_group_name_H-M   'P 1'
#
loop_
_entity.id
_entity.type
_entity.pdbx_description
1 polymer ?
#
loop_
_entity_poly.entity_id
_entity_poly.type
_entity_poly.pdbx_seq_one_letter_code
_entity_poly.pdbx_strand_id
1 'polypeptide(L)'
;MPIPSWSLYCTGKAARDMLHRVIAAEEPDARVLCYAPGPVDTAMLHHMKDESVAPKAVKIMSDSHKVSVTPQKTASVLCDVLNEDKYESGAHIDIFDVIGPPKSD
;
A
#
# COMPACT_ATOMS: atom_id res chain seq x y z
N MET A 1 0.52 9.34 1.53
CA MET A 1 0.31 10.70 0.98
C MET A 1 -1.19 11.02 0.94
N PRO A 2 -1.65 12.23 1.29
CA PRO A 2 -3.07 12.61 1.18
C PRO A 2 -3.52 12.71 -0.29
N ILE A 3 -4.73 12.22 -0.57
CA ILE A 3 -5.36 12.27 -1.90
C ILE A 3 -6.65 13.09 -1.79
N PRO A 4 -6.85 14.15 -2.60
CA PRO A 4 -8.08 14.94 -2.57
C PRO A 4 -9.31 14.08 -2.82
N SER A 5 -10.44 14.41 -2.17
CA SER A 5 -11.72 13.65 -2.19
C SER A 5 -11.69 12.24 -1.56
N TRP A 6 -10.55 11.81 -1.00
CA TRP A 6 -10.36 10.47 -0.44
C TRP A 6 -10.15 10.49 1.07
N SER A 7 -10.79 11.43 1.77
CA SER A 7 -10.58 11.65 3.21
C SER A 7 -10.74 10.35 4.00
N LEU A 8 -11.86 9.64 3.84
CA LEU A 8 -12.16 8.40 4.57
C LEU A 8 -11.12 7.30 4.32
N TYR A 9 -10.69 7.12 3.06
CA TYR A 9 -9.68 6.13 2.73
C TYR A 9 -8.33 6.48 3.35
N CYS A 10 -7.86 7.73 3.15
CA CYS A 10 -6.58 8.19 3.65
C CYS A 10 -6.51 8.15 5.18
N THR A 11 -7.55 8.64 5.88
CA THR A 11 -7.59 8.60 7.35
C THR A 11 -7.70 7.18 7.87
N GLY A 12 -8.50 6.33 7.23
CA GLY A 12 -8.63 4.92 7.61
C GLY A 12 -7.31 4.16 7.51
N LYS A 13 -6.54 4.39 6.42
CA LYS A 13 -5.20 3.80 6.28
C LYS A 13 -4.20 4.34 7.31
N ALA A 14 -4.17 5.66 7.53
CA ALA A 14 -3.29 6.25 8.53
C ALA A 14 -3.60 5.77 9.96
N ALA A 15 -4.89 5.63 10.30
CA ALA A 15 -5.31 5.11 11.59
C ALA A 15 -4.94 3.63 11.76
N ARG A 16 -5.10 2.81 10.72
CA ARG A 16 -4.66 1.40 10.73
C ARG A 16 -3.16 1.27 10.94
N ASP A 17 -2.36 2.08 10.26
CA ASP A 17 -0.90 2.06 10.42
C ASP A 17 -0.51 2.39 11.87
N MET A 18 -1.10 3.44 12.44
CA MET A 18 -0.84 3.81 13.83
C MET A 18 -1.30 2.71 14.81
N LEU A 19 -2.47 2.11 14.57
CA LEU A 19 -2.97 0.99 15.38
C LEU A 19 -1.98 -0.18 15.39
N HIS A 20 -1.42 -0.56 14.24
CA HIS A 20 -0.43 -1.64 14.17
C HIS A 20 0.86 -1.29 14.90
N ARG A 21 1.30 -0.03 14.89
CA ARG A 21 2.46 0.41 15.69
C ARG A 21 2.20 0.30 17.19
N VAL A 22 0.99 0.63 17.64
CA VAL A 22 0.61 0.46 19.05
C VAL A 22 0.60 -1.03 19.42
N ILE A 23 -0.03 -1.89 18.61
CA ILE A 23 -0.04 -3.34 18.85
C ILE A 23 1.39 -3.90 18.90
N ALA A 24 2.27 -3.49 18.00
CA ALA A 24 3.67 -3.94 17.98
C ALA A 24 4.45 -3.52 19.25
N ALA A 25 4.10 -2.38 19.85
CA ALA A 25 4.71 -1.90 21.09
C ALA A 25 4.14 -2.58 22.34
N GLU A 26 2.85 -2.94 22.32
CA GLU A 26 2.16 -3.61 23.42
C GLU A 26 2.46 -5.12 23.47
N GLU A 27 2.63 -5.75 22.29
CA GLU A 27 2.77 -7.20 22.14
C GLU A 27 4.12 -7.56 21.49
N PRO A 28 5.25 -7.52 22.23
CA PRO A 28 6.60 -7.71 21.66
C PRO A 28 6.84 -9.13 21.10
N ASP A 29 6.05 -10.11 21.53
CA ASP A 29 6.11 -11.49 21.02
C ASP A 29 5.35 -11.67 19.70
N ALA A 30 4.53 -10.68 19.29
CA ALA A 30 3.79 -10.71 18.04
C ALA A 30 4.58 -10.04 16.90
N ARG A 31 4.43 -10.62 15.70
CA ARG A 31 4.95 -10.04 14.45
C ARG A 31 3.84 -9.25 13.77
N VAL A 32 4.04 -7.94 13.64
CA VAL A 32 3.04 -7.01 13.12
C VAL A 32 3.60 -6.30 11.89
N LEU A 33 2.84 -6.25 10.79
CA LEU A 33 3.27 -5.63 9.54
C LEU A 33 2.13 -4.83 8.91
N CYS A 34 2.44 -3.61 8.45
CA CYS A 34 1.62 -2.87 7.50
C CYS A 34 2.25 -2.94 6.12
N TYR A 35 1.70 -3.77 5.24
CA TYR A 35 2.18 -3.88 3.86
C TYR A 35 1.33 -3.07 2.90
N ALA A 36 1.95 -2.13 2.19
CA ALA A 36 1.35 -1.40 1.08
C ALA A 36 1.66 -2.16 -0.24
N PRO A 37 0.63 -2.74 -0.90
CA PRO A 37 0.85 -3.64 -2.04
C PRO A 37 1.20 -2.92 -3.35
N GLY A 38 1.42 -1.61 -3.32
CA GLY A 38 1.46 -0.75 -4.50
C GLY A 38 0.10 -0.60 -5.19
N PRO A 39 0.05 0.05 -6.37
CA PRO A 39 -1.13 0.07 -7.20
C PRO A 39 -1.35 -1.31 -7.84
N VAL A 40 -2.41 -2.00 -7.45
CA VAL A 40 -2.68 -3.36 -7.93
C VAL A 40 -3.75 -3.32 -9.01
N ASP A 41 -3.49 -3.97 -10.15
CA ASP A 41 -4.45 -4.12 -11.25
C ASP A 41 -5.65 -4.98 -10.80
N THR A 42 -6.65 -4.30 -10.24
CA THR A 42 -7.84 -4.87 -9.62
C THR A 42 -9.01 -3.93 -9.88
N ALA A 43 -10.24 -4.43 -9.70
CA ALA A 43 -11.45 -3.62 -9.81
C ALA A 43 -11.42 -2.34 -8.96
N MET A 44 -10.73 -2.36 -7.81
CA MET A 44 -10.57 -1.18 -6.96
C MET A 44 -9.78 -0.08 -7.68
N LEU A 45 -8.66 -0.40 -8.34
CA LEU A 45 -7.86 0.60 -9.07
C LEU A 45 -8.60 1.15 -10.28
N HIS A 46 -9.32 0.30 -11.02
CA HIS A 46 -10.17 0.75 -12.13
C HIS A 46 -11.29 1.69 -11.64
N HIS A 47 -12.03 1.29 -10.61
CA HIS A 47 -13.07 2.14 -10.00
C HIS A 47 -12.50 3.48 -9.52
N MET A 48 -11.34 3.47 -8.87
CA MET A 48 -10.69 4.68 -8.37
C MET A 48 -10.26 5.62 -9.50
N LYS A 49 -9.83 5.09 -10.65
CA LYS A 49 -9.48 5.86 -11.84
C LYS A 49 -10.72 6.51 -12.48
N ASP A 50 -11.81 5.76 -12.57
CA ASP A 50 -13.00 6.16 -13.32
C ASP A 50 -13.95 7.07 -12.51
N GLU A 51 -14.03 6.89 -11.19
CA GLU A 51 -15.01 7.56 -10.31
C GLU A 51 -14.40 8.66 -9.42
N SER A 52 -13.09 8.88 -9.47
CA SER A 52 -12.47 9.99 -8.72
C SER A 52 -12.95 11.34 -9.25
N VAL A 53 -13.43 12.20 -8.36
CA VAL A 53 -14.02 13.51 -8.75
C VAL A 53 -13.02 14.66 -8.78
N ALA A 54 -11.97 14.60 -7.96
CA ALA A 54 -10.96 15.66 -7.91
C ALA A 54 -9.94 15.48 -9.05
N PRO A 55 -9.64 16.50 -9.87
CA PRO A 55 -8.71 16.37 -11.01
C PRO A 55 -7.33 15.83 -10.62
N LYS A 56 -6.83 16.22 -9.44
CA LYS A 56 -5.57 15.70 -8.89
C LYS A 56 -5.66 14.21 -8.53
N ALA A 57 -6.79 13.75 -8.00
CA ALA A 57 -6.99 12.33 -7.70
C ALA A 57 -7.07 11.51 -8.99
N VAL A 58 -7.80 11.97 -10.01
CA VAL A 58 -7.84 11.33 -11.34
C VAL A 58 -6.44 11.18 -11.93
N LYS A 59 -5.61 12.24 -11.85
CA LYS A 59 -4.22 12.18 -12.32
C LYS A 59 -3.40 11.16 -11.54
N ILE A 60 -3.48 11.17 -10.21
CA ILE A 60 -2.77 10.19 -9.36
C ILE A 60 -3.18 8.76 -9.74
N MET A 61 -4.48 8.48 -9.86
CA MET A 61 -4.96 7.12 -10.21
C MET A 61 -4.55 6.70 -11.61
N SER A 62 -4.59 7.61 -12.58
CA SER A 62 -4.13 7.35 -13.94
C SER A 62 -2.63 7.05 -14.00
N ASP A 63 -1.83 7.80 -13.25
CA ASP A 63 -0.37 7.56 -13.17
C ASP A 63 -0.06 6.28 -12.39
N SER A 64 -0.79 5.98 -11.32
CA SER A 64 -0.71 4.72 -10.57
C SER A 64 -1.06 3.51 -11.44
N HIS A 65 -2.00 3.64 -12.38
CA HIS A 65 -2.38 2.56 -13.30
C HIS A 65 -1.21 2.14 -14.21
N LYS A 66 -0.42 3.11 -14.70
CA LYS A 66 0.75 2.86 -15.56
C LYS A 66 1.84 2.02 -14.90
N VAL A 67 1.95 2.13 -13.58
CA VAL A 67 2.96 1.42 -12.78
C VAL A 67 2.33 0.30 -11.95
N SER A 68 1.13 -0.13 -12.32
CA SER A 68 0.40 -1.14 -11.56
C SER A 68 1.05 -2.52 -11.65
N VAL A 69 0.88 -3.29 -10.58
CA VAL A 69 1.37 -4.67 -10.47
C VAL A 69 0.19 -5.64 -10.46
N THR A 70 0.43 -6.88 -10.86
CA THR A 70 -0.59 -7.92 -10.77
C THR A 70 -0.85 -8.32 -9.32
N PRO A 71 -2.07 -8.80 -8.99
CA PRO A 71 -2.36 -9.34 -7.66
C PRO A 71 -1.39 -10.46 -7.26
N GLN A 72 -1.02 -11.33 -8.20
CA GLN A 72 -0.08 -12.42 -7.96
C GLN A 72 1.32 -11.90 -7.63
N LYS A 73 1.79 -10.85 -8.31
CA LYS A 73 3.11 -10.28 -8.05
C LYS A 73 3.17 -9.69 -6.64
N THR A 74 2.20 -8.86 -6.25
CA THR A 74 2.21 -8.23 -4.93
C THR A 74 2.02 -9.23 -3.79
N ALA A 75 1.18 -10.26 -3.99
CA ALA A 75 1.02 -11.35 -3.02
C ALA A 75 2.29 -12.18 -2.85
N SER A 76 2.98 -12.50 -3.95
CA SER A 76 4.28 -13.20 -3.90
C SER A 76 5.31 -12.41 -3.10
N VAL A 77 5.43 -11.10 -3.36
CA VAL A 77 6.38 -10.24 -2.64
C VAL A 77 6.03 -10.15 -1.15
N LEU A 78 4.75 -10.06 -0.78
CA LEU A 78 4.35 -10.13 0.62
C LEU A 78 4.75 -11.48 1.25
N CYS A 79 4.49 -12.60 0.57
CA CYS A 79 4.92 -13.91 1.07
C CYS A 79 6.44 -13.97 1.28
N ASP A 80 7.22 -13.40 0.37
CA ASP A 80 8.68 -13.33 0.49
C ASP A 80 9.09 -12.50 1.72
N VAL A 81 8.50 -11.30 1.91
CA VAL A 81 8.74 -10.45 3.09
C VAL A 81 8.40 -11.18 4.40
N LEU A 82 7.29 -11.92 4.43
CA LEU A 82 6.88 -12.70 5.60
C LEU A 82 7.81 -13.88 5.87
N ASN A 83 8.23 -14.61 4.83
CA ASN A 83 9.12 -15.76 4.96
C ASN A 83 10.54 -15.36 5.36
N GLU A 84 11.03 -14.21 4.89
CA GLU A 84 12.33 -13.69 5.29
C GLU A 84 12.35 -13.19 6.73
N ASP A 85 11.20 -12.67 7.21
CA ASP A 85 10.97 -12.22 8.59
C ASP A 85 11.99 -11.18 9.13
N LYS A 86 12.59 -10.37 8.24
CA LYS A 86 13.60 -9.35 8.60
C LYS A 86 13.02 -7.99 8.95
N TYR A 87 11.71 -7.79 8.81
CA TYR A 87 11.08 -6.49 9.04
C TYR A 87 11.00 -6.15 10.54
N GLU A 88 11.04 -4.87 10.87
CA GLU A 88 10.75 -4.41 12.23
C GLU A 88 9.26 -4.57 12.53
N SER A 89 8.89 -5.09 13.72
CA SER A 89 7.48 -5.23 14.08
C SER A 89 6.82 -3.85 14.16
N GLY A 90 5.66 -3.70 13.50
CA GLY A 90 4.96 -2.42 13.34
C GLY A 90 5.42 -1.58 12.13
N ALA A 91 6.38 -2.08 11.33
CA ALA A 91 6.85 -1.38 10.13
C ALA A 91 5.75 -1.22 9.07
N HIS A 92 5.87 -0.14 8.30
CA HIS A 92 5.15 0.05 7.05
C HIS A 92 6.12 -0.22 5.89
N ILE A 93 5.81 -1.20 5.04
CA ILE A 93 6.63 -1.57 3.88
C ILE A 93 5.78 -1.41 2.62
N ASP A 94 6.26 -0.63 1.65
CA ASP A 94 5.69 -0.60 0.31
C ASP A 94 6.35 -1.65 -0.59
N ILE A 95 5.60 -2.23 -1.52
CA ILE A 95 6.15 -3.20 -2.50
C ILE A 95 7.40 -2.65 -3.21
N PHE A 96 7.43 -1.34 -3.52
CA PHE A 96 8.55 -0.72 -4.23
C PHE A 96 9.79 -0.51 -3.35
N ASP A 97 9.66 -0.60 -2.02
CA ASP A 97 10.82 -0.69 -1.12
C ASP A 97 11.54 -2.04 -1.29
N VAL A 98 10.83 -3.07 -1.76
CA VAL A 98 11.35 -4.44 -1.94
C VAL A 98 11.81 -4.71 -3.37
N ILE A 99 10.99 -4.35 -4.37
CA ILE A 99 11.28 -4.66 -5.78
C ILE A 99 11.96 -3.51 -6.53
N GLY A 100 12.21 -2.39 -5.85
CA GLY A 100 12.71 -1.15 -6.44
C GLY A 100 11.59 -0.31 -7.08
N PRO A 101 11.88 0.97 -7.40
CA PRO A 101 10.90 1.86 -8.00
C PRO A 101 10.49 1.38 -9.40
N PRO A 102 9.25 1.69 -9.84
CA PRO A 102 8.84 1.39 -11.20
C PRO A 102 9.75 2.11 -12.20
N LYS A 103 10.11 1.42 -13.28
CA LYS A 103 10.94 2.01 -14.34
C LYS A 103 10.15 3.14 -15.01
N SER A 104 10.75 4.32 -15.08
CA SER A 104 10.25 5.41 -15.92
C SER A 104 10.59 5.08 -17.37
N ASP A 105 9.57 4.91 -18.21
CA ASP A 105 9.71 4.98 -19.67
C ASP A 105 10.13 6.40 -20.10
#